data_AF-A0A1W9PXK7-F1
#
_entry.id   AF-A0A1W9PXK7-F1
#
_cell.length_a   1.000
_cell.length_b   1.000
_cell.length_c   1.000
_cell.angle_alpha   90.00
_cell.angle_beta   90.00
_cell.angle_gamma   90.00
#
_symmetry.space_group_name_H-M   'P 1'
#
loop_
_entity.id
_entity.type
_entity.pdbx_description
1 polymer ?
#
loop_
_entity_poly.entity_id
_entity_poly.type
_entity_poly.pdbx_seq_one_letter_code
_entity_poly.pdbx_strand_id
1 'polypeptide(L)'
;MDKRTKIHKEGAGRHQLKKIVADLLEHDDFHAAMDVLLSFPARRVVSPLIGFLYRRGDKRQQRAIDAIGMVTADLAKTDMESARVIMRRLMWSLNDESGGIGWGAPEAMGEIMARHKGLADEYHKILFSYINPKGGNYLEHDALRLDALRGIERLVRSRPELAGEFADHFIPFSNSQDGNVRGIVSRIAKSTGMSRDL
;
A
#
# COMPACT_ATOMS: atom_id res chain seq x y z
N MET A 1 4.56 -3.02 -32.06
CA MET A 1 5.29 -4.05 -31.29
C MET A 1 6.70 -3.57 -31.03
N ASP A 2 6.97 -3.05 -29.84
CA ASP A 2 8.29 -2.56 -29.44
C ASP A 2 9.24 -3.74 -29.10
N LYS A 3 10.48 -3.66 -29.56
CA LYS A 3 11.52 -4.70 -29.45
C LYS A 3 12.07 -4.87 -28.02
N ARG A 4 11.53 -4.15 -27.03
CA ARG A 4 12.03 -4.14 -25.64
C ARG A 4 11.52 -5.28 -24.74
N THR A 5 10.57 -6.09 -25.20
CA THR A 5 9.89 -7.09 -24.33
C THR A 5 10.36 -8.54 -24.52
N LYS A 6 11.64 -8.76 -24.89
CA LYS A 6 12.29 -10.09 -24.77
C LYS A 6 13.27 -10.10 -23.60
N ILE A 7 12.76 -9.83 -22.40
CA ILE A 7 13.52 -10.07 -21.17
C ILE A 7 13.23 -11.51 -20.74
N HIS A 8 14.27 -12.34 -20.66
CA HIS A 8 14.15 -13.67 -20.08
C HIS A 8 13.69 -13.57 -18.62
N LYS A 9 12.43 -13.96 -18.39
CA LYS A 9 11.66 -13.82 -17.14
C LYS A 9 12.33 -14.46 -15.91
N GLU A 10 13.25 -15.40 -16.15
CA GLU A 10 13.94 -16.16 -15.11
C GLU A 10 15.41 -15.74 -14.91
N GLY A 11 16.04 -15.04 -15.86
CA GLY A 11 17.49 -14.78 -15.86
C GLY A 11 17.94 -13.35 -15.52
N ALA A 12 17.01 -12.37 -15.40
CA ALA A 12 17.40 -10.98 -15.19
C ALA A 12 18.06 -10.75 -13.80
N GLY A 13 19.30 -10.26 -13.78
CA GLY A 13 19.99 -9.91 -12.54
C GLY A 13 19.24 -8.83 -11.74
N ARG A 14 19.48 -8.73 -10.42
CA ARG A 14 18.76 -7.80 -9.51
C ARG A 14 18.73 -6.35 -10.02
N HIS A 15 19.86 -5.87 -10.56
CA HIS A 15 19.96 -4.51 -11.09
C HIS A 15 19.11 -4.32 -12.36
N GLN A 16 19.16 -5.29 -13.28
CA GLN A 16 18.38 -5.28 -14.51
C GLN A 16 16.88 -5.32 -14.20
N LEU A 17 16.44 -6.18 -13.27
CA LEU A 17 15.04 -6.26 -12.86
C LEU A 17 14.56 -4.95 -12.24
N LYS A 18 15.37 -4.29 -11.40
CA LYS A 18 15.03 -2.98 -10.84
C LYS A 18 14.81 -1.93 -11.93
N LYS A 19 15.64 -1.93 -12.98
CA LYS A 19 15.48 -1.02 -14.13
C LYS A 19 14.20 -1.30 -14.90
N ILE A 20 13.92 -2.57 -15.20
CA ILE A 20 12.68 -2.98 -15.89
C ILE A 20 11.45 -2.54 -15.11
N VAL A 21 11.43 -2.78 -13.79
CA VAL A 21 10.32 -2.34 -12.93
C VAL A 21 10.20 -0.82 -12.93
N ALA A 22 11.31 -0.08 -12.87
CA ALA A 22 11.27 1.38 -12.97
C ALA A 22 10.64 1.85 -14.29
N ASP A 23 11.07 1.29 -15.42
CA ASP A 23 10.58 1.66 -16.75
C ASP A 23 9.07 1.35 -16.88
N LEU A 24 8.61 0.21 -16.35
CA LEU A 24 7.19 -0.17 -16.32
C LEU A 24 6.36 0.78 -15.45
N LEU A 25 6.88 1.23 -14.31
CA LEU A 25 6.22 2.22 -13.47
C LEU A 25 6.12 3.60 -14.15
N GLU A 26 6.92 3.89 -15.17
CA GLU A 26 6.90 5.17 -15.89
C GLU A 26 6.15 5.13 -17.22
N HIS A 27 5.86 3.92 -17.72
CA HIS A 27 5.13 3.71 -18.96
C HIS A 27 3.78 4.43 -18.98
N ASP A 28 3.44 5.10 -20.08
CA ASP A 28 2.20 5.90 -20.15
C ASP A 28 0.96 5.03 -19.99
N ASP A 29 0.91 3.92 -20.74
CA ASP A 29 -0.07 2.87 -20.55
C ASP A 29 0.32 2.00 -19.35
N PHE A 30 -0.17 2.40 -18.18
CA PHE A 30 0.08 1.67 -16.94
C PHE A 30 -0.62 0.32 -16.90
N HIS A 31 -1.76 0.17 -17.60
CA HIS A 31 -2.50 -1.08 -17.61
C HIS A 31 -1.70 -2.17 -18.34
N ALA A 32 -1.21 -1.88 -19.54
CA ALA A 32 -0.33 -2.79 -20.27
C ALA A 32 0.97 -3.08 -19.50
N ALA A 33 1.53 -2.08 -18.81
CA ALA A 33 2.72 -2.29 -17.97
C ALA A 33 2.45 -3.25 -16.80
N MET A 34 1.23 -3.23 -16.24
CA MET A 34 0.82 -4.14 -15.18
C MET A 34 0.70 -5.58 -15.67
N ASP A 35 0.16 -5.82 -16.87
CA ASP A 35 0.11 -7.17 -17.45
C ASP A 35 1.52 -7.76 -17.59
N VAL A 36 2.48 -6.93 -18.00
CA VAL A 36 3.89 -7.32 -18.07
C VAL A 36 4.43 -7.65 -16.68
N LEU A 37 4.19 -6.81 -15.67
CA LEU A 37 4.62 -7.03 -14.28
C LEU A 37 4.05 -8.33 -13.69
N LEU A 38 2.75 -8.58 -13.88
CA LEU A 38 2.08 -9.80 -13.39
C LEU A 38 2.60 -11.07 -14.07
N SER A 39 3.22 -10.95 -15.25
CA SER A 39 3.85 -12.08 -15.93
C SER A 39 5.21 -12.50 -15.34
N PHE A 40 5.78 -11.73 -14.41
CA PHE A 40 6.98 -12.10 -13.66
C PHE A 40 6.63 -12.79 -12.34
N PRO A 41 7.54 -13.62 -11.77
CA PRO A 41 7.33 -14.17 -10.44
C PRO A 41 7.14 -13.06 -9.40
N ALA A 42 5.98 -13.03 -8.73
CA ALA A 42 5.59 -11.97 -7.78
C ALA A 42 6.68 -11.65 -6.74
N ARG A 43 7.26 -12.69 -6.12
CA ARG A 43 8.34 -12.55 -5.12
C ARG A 43 9.56 -11.78 -5.65
N ARG A 44 9.84 -11.84 -6.96
CA ARG A 44 10.97 -11.14 -7.58
C ARG A 44 10.69 -9.66 -7.81
N VAL A 45 9.47 -9.30 -8.22
CA VAL A 45 9.11 -7.91 -8.55
C VAL A 45 8.69 -7.10 -7.32
N VAL A 46 8.17 -7.73 -6.26
CA VAL A 46 7.78 -7.01 -5.04
C VAL A 46 8.97 -6.35 -4.35
N SER A 47 10.14 -7.00 -4.31
CA SER A 47 11.35 -6.42 -3.71
C SER A 47 11.80 -5.10 -4.34
N PRO A 48 11.96 -4.98 -5.68
CA PRO A 48 12.26 -3.70 -6.30
C PRO A 48 11.10 -2.71 -6.19
N LEU A 49 9.83 -3.14 -6.24
CA LEU A 49 8.67 -2.27 -6.03
C LEU A 49 8.69 -1.61 -4.65
N ILE A 50 8.95 -2.35 -3.57
CA ILE A 50 9.11 -1.80 -2.21
C ILE A 50 10.23 -0.75 -2.19
N GLY A 51 11.31 -0.96 -2.96
CA GLY A 51 12.39 0.02 -3.09
C GLY A 51 11.98 1.35 -3.72
N PHE A 52 10.85 1.42 -4.43
CA PHE A 52 10.31 2.66 -4.99
C PHE A 52 9.33 3.38 -4.06
N LEU A 53 8.91 2.76 -2.95
CA LEU A 53 8.05 3.42 -1.95
C LEU A 53 8.76 4.55 -1.21
N TYR A 54 10.09 4.45 -1.07
CA TYR A 54 10.89 5.39 -0.28
C TYR A 54 11.14 6.76 -0.94
N ARG A 55 10.71 6.94 -2.20
CA ARG A 55 10.75 8.25 -2.88
C ARG A 55 9.37 8.88 -2.79
N ARG A 56 9.25 9.96 -2.03
CA ARG A 56 7.95 10.57 -1.72
C ARG A 56 7.38 11.39 -2.86
N GLY A 57 6.06 11.30 -3.04
CA GLY A 57 5.23 12.31 -3.70
C GLY A 57 5.32 12.34 -5.22
N ASP A 58 6.06 11.43 -5.85
CA ASP A 58 6.12 11.32 -7.31
C ASP A 58 5.10 10.30 -7.84
N LYS A 59 4.75 10.44 -9.13
CA LYS A 59 3.88 9.52 -9.87
C LYS A 59 4.37 8.07 -9.77
N ARG A 60 5.68 7.88 -9.64
CA ARG A 60 6.34 6.58 -9.57
C ARG A 60 6.03 5.86 -8.25
N GLN A 61 6.00 6.57 -7.13
CA GLN A 61 5.62 6.05 -5.82
C GLN A 61 4.19 5.51 -5.83
N GLN A 62 3.25 6.31 -6.34
CA GLN A 62 1.83 5.94 -6.40
C GLN A 62 1.61 4.72 -7.29
N ARG A 63 2.28 4.67 -8.45
CA ARG A 63 2.25 3.47 -9.31
C ARG A 63 2.91 2.26 -8.66
N ALA A 64 3.95 2.44 -7.84
CA ALA A 64 4.56 1.34 -7.09
C ALA A 64 3.59 0.78 -6.03
N ILE A 65 2.84 1.64 -5.34
CA ILE A 65 1.79 1.24 -4.38
C ILE A 65 0.72 0.41 -5.11
N ASP A 66 0.18 0.92 -6.22
CA ASP A 66 -0.83 0.21 -7.02
C ASP A 66 -0.30 -1.15 -7.51
N ALA A 67 0.93 -1.19 -8.02
CA ALA A 67 1.57 -2.41 -8.50
C ALA A 67 1.81 -3.44 -7.39
N ILE A 68 2.26 -3.01 -6.20
CA ILE A 68 2.40 -3.89 -5.02
C ILE A 68 1.06 -4.50 -4.65
N GLY A 69 0.00 -3.67 -4.64
CA GLY A 69 -1.37 -4.12 -4.42
C GLY A 69 -1.79 -5.21 -5.38
N MET A 70 -1.67 -4.97 -6.68
CA MET A 70 -2.06 -5.91 -7.72
C MET A 70 -1.27 -7.21 -7.65
N VAL A 71 0.07 -7.13 -7.60
CA VAL A 71 0.95 -8.30 -7.58
C VAL A 71 0.74 -9.14 -6.33
N THR A 72 0.59 -8.51 -5.16
CA THR A 72 0.43 -9.25 -3.89
C THR A 72 -0.96 -9.87 -3.78
N ALA A 73 -2.00 -9.17 -4.24
CA ALA A 73 -3.35 -9.72 -4.26
C ALA A 73 -3.49 -10.88 -5.25
N ASP A 74 -2.78 -10.83 -6.39
CA ASP A 74 -2.76 -11.94 -7.34
C ASP A 74 -2.00 -13.14 -6.78
N LEU A 75 -0.83 -12.90 -6.15
CA LEU A 75 -0.07 -13.92 -5.45
C LEU A 75 -0.88 -14.63 -4.37
N ALA A 76 -1.69 -13.88 -3.61
CA ALA A 76 -2.51 -14.42 -2.53
C ALA A 76 -3.55 -15.46 -3.00
N LYS A 77 -3.98 -15.40 -4.27
CA LYS A 77 -4.91 -16.39 -4.86
C LYS A 77 -4.28 -17.77 -5.01
N THR A 78 -2.97 -17.83 -5.21
CA THR A 78 -2.23 -19.08 -5.48
C THR A 78 -1.33 -19.50 -4.32
N ASP A 79 -0.84 -18.54 -3.54
CA ASP A 79 0.07 -18.74 -2.41
C ASP A 79 -0.12 -17.62 -1.38
N MET A 80 -1.10 -17.84 -0.49
CA MET A 80 -1.43 -16.90 0.59
C MET A 80 -0.25 -16.67 1.54
N GLU A 81 0.56 -17.68 1.83
CA GLU A 81 1.68 -17.53 2.77
C GLU A 81 2.78 -16.62 2.20
N SER A 82 3.05 -16.72 0.90
CA SER A 82 3.90 -15.73 0.21
C SER A 82 3.39 -14.31 0.37
N ALA A 83 2.08 -14.10 0.24
CA ALA A 83 1.49 -12.78 0.38
C ALA A 83 1.60 -12.26 1.82
N ARG A 84 1.42 -13.14 2.83
CA ARG A 84 1.67 -12.79 4.24
C ARG A 84 3.12 -12.42 4.51
N VAL A 85 4.09 -13.09 3.87
CA VAL A 85 5.51 -12.69 3.97
C VAL A 85 5.70 -11.24 3.50
N ILE A 86 5.02 -10.82 2.42
CA ILE A 86 5.08 -9.45 1.92
C ILE A 86 4.43 -8.48 2.92
N MET A 87 3.25 -8.79 3.46
CA MET A 87 2.61 -7.98 4.50
C MET A 87 3.50 -7.82 5.73
N ARG A 88 4.07 -8.90 6.25
CA ARG A 88 5.01 -8.86 7.38
C ARG A 88 6.24 -8.01 7.08
N ARG A 89 6.74 -8.03 5.84
CA ARG A 89 7.87 -7.19 5.43
C ARG A 89 7.51 -5.70 5.40
N LEU A 90 6.30 -5.34 4.95
CA LEU A 90 5.82 -3.96 5.00
C LEU A 90 5.68 -3.49 6.45
N MET A 91 5.08 -4.31 7.31
CA MET A 91 4.97 -4.03 8.75
C MET A 91 6.35 -3.85 9.40
N TRP A 92 7.30 -4.75 9.10
CA TRP A 92 8.65 -4.66 9.64
C TRP A 92 9.37 -3.38 9.23
N SER A 93 9.10 -2.85 8.02
CA SER A 93 9.69 -1.58 7.57
C SER A 93 9.20 -0.35 8.32
N LEU A 94 8.14 -0.48 9.13
CA LEU A 94 7.62 0.58 9.99
C LEU A 94 8.24 0.55 11.39
N ASN A 95 9.05 -0.46 11.71
CA ASN A 95 9.79 -0.53 12.95
C ASN A 95 11.09 0.29 12.84
N ASP A 96 11.46 0.98 13.93
CA ASP A 96 12.66 1.82 14.02
C ASP A 96 13.95 1.02 13.78
N GLU A 97 13.94 -0.28 14.10
CA GLU A 97 15.06 -1.21 13.90
C GLU A 97 15.39 -1.49 12.42
N SER A 98 14.47 -1.18 11.49
CA SER A 98 14.63 -1.51 10.08
C SER A 98 15.64 -0.62 9.33
N GLY A 99 16.14 0.44 9.99
CA GLY A 99 17.10 1.39 9.41
C GLY A 99 16.50 2.31 8.34
N GLY A 100 15.19 2.25 8.11
CA GLY A 100 14.44 3.12 7.21
C GLY A 100 13.09 3.48 7.81
N ILE A 101 12.50 4.58 7.36
CA ILE A 101 11.28 5.14 7.97
C ILE A 101 10.00 4.43 7.46
N GLY A 102 10.09 3.51 6.48
CA GLY A 102 8.92 2.77 6.01
C GLY A 102 7.94 3.59 5.14
N TRP A 103 8.39 4.66 4.49
CA TRP A 103 7.53 5.52 3.65
C TRP A 103 6.70 4.71 2.64
N GLY A 104 5.41 5.02 2.53
CA GLY A 104 4.48 4.37 1.61
C GLY A 104 4.08 2.93 1.99
N ALA A 105 4.71 2.31 3.00
CA ALA A 105 4.34 0.96 3.43
C ALA A 105 2.90 0.86 3.96
N PRO A 106 2.39 1.81 4.78
CA PRO A 106 1.00 1.75 5.26
C PRO A 106 -0.01 1.89 4.12
N GLU A 107 0.29 2.76 3.14
CA GLU A 107 -0.56 2.95 1.97
C GLU A 107 -0.58 1.69 1.08
N ALA A 108 0.58 1.06 0.87
CA ALA A 108 0.68 -0.22 0.16
C ALA A 108 -0.06 -1.35 0.86
N MET A 109 -0.01 -1.43 2.20
CA MET A 109 -0.83 -2.38 2.97
C MET A 109 -2.32 -2.17 2.70
N GLY A 110 -2.77 -0.91 2.75
CA GLY A 110 -4.16 -0.54 2.43
C GLY A 110 -4.59 -0.96 1.03
N GLU A 111 -3.74 -0.71 0.03
CA GLU A 111 -4.00 -1.10 -1.36
C GLU A 111 -4.07 -2.63 -1.56
N ILE A 112 -3.19 -3.40 -0.90
CA ILE A 112 -3.25 -4.87 -0.93
C ILE A 112 -4.58 -5.36 -0.35
N MET A 113 -4.95 -4.85 0.83
CA MET A 113 -6.19 -5.24 1.50
C MET A 113 -7.43 -4.80 0.72
N ALA A 114 -7.40 -3.64 0.06
CA ALA A 114 -8.44 -3.19 -0.85
C ALA A 114 -8.67 -4.18 -2.01
N ARG A 115 -7.64 -4.94 -2.41
CA ARG A 115 -7.73 -5.91 -3.51
C ARG A 115 -7.98 -7.35 -3.07
N HIS A 116 -7.66 -7.73 -1.83
CA HIS A 116 -7.77 -9.11 -1.38
C HIS A 116 -8.46 -9.24 -0.02
N LYS A 117 -9.67 -9.84 -0.01
CA LYS A 117 -10.50 -9.96 1.22
C LYS A 117 -9.80 -10.73 2.33
N GLY A 118 -9.20 -11.89 2.05
CA GLY A 118 -8.55 -12.69 3.09
C GLY A 118 -7.38 -11.97 3.77
N LEU A 119 -6.68 -11.08 3.05
CA LEU A 119 -5.61 -10.27 3.65
C LEU A 119 -6.20 -9.08 4.41
N ALA A 120 -7.31 -8.51 3.94
CA ALA A 120 -8.04 -7.49 4.71
C ALA A 120 -8.50 -8.06 6.06
N ASP A 121 -9.12 -9.25 6.07
CA ASP A 121 -9.61 -9.90 7.28
C ASP A 121 -8.49 -10.10 8.32
N GLU A 122 -7.27 -10.45 7.87
CA GLU A 122 -6.11 -10.67 8.75
C GLU A 122 -5.43 -9.38 9.24
N TYR A 123 -5.34 -8.34 8.39
CA TYR A 123 -4.41 -7.22 8.62
C TYR A 123 -5.08 -5.85 8.84
N HIS A 124 -6.39 -5.69 8.61
CA HIS A 124 -7.03 -4.37 8.71
C HIS A 124 -6.83 -3.74 10.10
N LYS A 125 -7.04 -4.50 11.18
CA LYS A 125 -6.88 -4.00 12.56
C LYS A 125 -5.48 -3.42 12.82
N ILE A 126 -4.45 -4.00 12.21
CA ILE A 126 -3.07 -3.51 12.31
C ILE A 126 -2.95 -2.14 11.62
N LEU A 127 -3.47 -2.00 10.40
CA LEU A 127 -3.46 -0.73 9.69
C LEU A 127 -4.23 0.37 10.45
N PHE A 128 -5.40 0.06 11.02
CA PHE A 128 -6.14 1.00 11.85
C PHE A 128 -5.43 1.33 13.18
N SER A 129 -4.63 0.41 13.72
CA SER A 129 -3.85 0.67 14.94
C SER A 129 -2.76 1.74 14.76
N TYR A 130 -2.27 1.92 13.53
CA TYR A 130 -1.23 2.91 13.20
C TYR A 130 -1.67 4.37 13.39
N ILE A 131 -2.98 4.63 13.41
CA ILE A 131 -3.55 5.95 13.64
C ILE A 131 -4.21 6.10 15.02
N ASN A 132 -4.14 5.08 15.88
CA ASN A 132 -4.74 5.13 17.21
C ASN A 132 -3.76 5.72 18.24
N PRO A 133 -3.94 6.96 18.72
CA PRO A 133 -3.01 7.58 19.68
C PRO A 133 -3.00 6.91 21.06
N LYS A 134 -4.00 6.06 21.36
CA LYS A 134 -4.07 5.28 22.60
C LYS A 134 -3.48 3.87 22.46
N GLY A 135 -3.07 3.49 21.24
CA GLY A 135 -2.59 2.15 20.92
C GLY A 135 -1.06 2.05 20.90
N GLY A 136 -0.52 0.86 21.18
CA GLY A 136 0.93 0.62 21.18
C GLY A 136 1.60 0.62 19.79
N ASN A 137 0.82 0.75 18.71
CA ASN A 137 1.31 0.77 17.32
C ASN A 137 1.19 2.16 16.67
N TYR A 138 0.86 3.20 17.43
CA TYR A 138 0.71 4.54 16.88
C TYR A 138 2.00 4.96 16.15
N LEU A 139 1.88 5.41 14.89
CA LEU A 139 3.06 5.82 14.13
C LEU A 139 3.49 7.22 14.57
N GLU A 140 4.74 7.36 15.04
CA GLU A 140 5.29 8.62 15.57
C GLU A 140 5.33 9.75 14.53
N HIS A 141 5.63 9.40 13.27
CA HIS A 141 5.75 10.40 12.20
C HIS A 141 4.39 10.72 11.57
N ASP A 142 4.02 12.01 11.57
CA ASP A 142 2.81 12.55 10.93
C ASP A 142 2.65 12.09 9.47
N ALA A 143 3.76 12.06 8.75
CA ALA A 143 3.81 11.59 7.38
C ALA A 143 3.46 10.10 7.23
N LEU A 144 3.85 9.24 8.17
CA LEU A 144 3.47 7.83 8.13
C LEU A 144 2.00 7.66 8.51
N ARG A 145 1.49 8.49 9.43
CA ARG A 145 0.06 8.53 9.73
C ARG A 145 -0.76 8.98 8.53
N LEU A 146 -0.25 9.93 7.74
CA LEU A 146 -0.85 10.31 6.46
C LEU A 146 -0.87 9.15 5.47
N ASP A 147 0.24 8.41 5.32
CA ASP A 147 0.28 7.21 4.48
C ASP A 147 -0.72 6.14 4.99
N ALA A 148 -0.86 5.98 6.31
CA ALA A 148 -1.83 5.07 6.91
C ALA A 148 -3.27 5.49 6.62
N LEU A 149 -3.60 6.79 6.76
CA LEU A 149 -4.90 7.34 6.39
C LEU A 149 -5.23 7.11 4.91
N ARG A 150 -4.27 7.29 4.00
CA ARG A 150 -4.46 6.97 2.57
C ARG A 150 -4.68 5.48 2.33
N GLY A 151 -3.92 4.63 3.01
CA GLY A 151 -4.12 3.18 2.97
C GLY A 151 -5.52 2.78 3.45
N ILE A 152 -5.98 3.37 4.56
CA ILE A 152 -7.32 3.16 5.10
C ILE A 152 -8.36 3.66 4.10
N GLU A 153 -8.18 4.83 3.50
CA GLU A 153 -9.09 5.36 2.46
C GLU A 153 -9.26 4.36 1.30
N ARG A 154 -8.14 3.83 0.79
CA ARG A 154 -8.16 2.80 -0.27
C ARG A 154 -8.92 1.54 0.18
N LEU A 155 -8.68 1.08 1.40
CA LEU A 155 -9.34 -0.08 1.98
C LEU A 155 -10.86 0.13 2.10
N VAL A 156 -11.30 1.21 2.76
CA VAL A 156 -12.72 1.45 3.05
C VAL A 156 -13.54 1.77 1.81
N ARG A 157 -12.92 2.31 0.75
CA ARG A 157 -13.58 2.47 -0.55
C ARG A 157 -14.04 1.13 -1.14
N SER A 158 -13.35 0.05 -0.81
CA SER A 158 -13.68 -1.31 -1.29
C SER A 158 -14.38 -2.16 -0.23
N ARG A 159 -14.16 -1.87 1.05
CA ARG A 159 -14.67 -2.61 2.23
C ARG A 159 -15.05 -1.65 3.35
N PRO A 160 -16.14 -0.87 3.17
CA PRO A 160 -16.54 0.15 4.14
C PRO A 160 -16.90 -0.45 5.51
N GLU A 161 -17.34 -1.71 5.55
CA GLU A 161 -17.72 -2.43 6.77
C GLU A 161 -16.58 -2.58 7.79
N LEU A 162 -15.32 -2.53 7.35
CA LEU A 162 -14.15 -2.73 8.21
C LEU A 162 -13.80 -1.50 9.06
N ALA A 163 -14.41 -0.34 8.81
CA ALA A 163 -14.09 0.89 9.52
C ALA A 163 -14.95 1.14 10.77
N GLY A 164 -16.10 0.46 10.90
CA GLY A 164 -17.11 0.77 11.92
C GLY A 164 -16.57 0.76 13.36
N GLU A 165 -15.77 -0.26 13.70
CA GLU A 165 -15.19 -0.41 15.05
C GLU A 165 -14.07 0.60 15.36
N PHE A 166 -13.63 1.38 14.38
CA PHE A 166 -12.49 2.30 14.50
C PHE A 166 -12.86 3.78 14.36
N ALA A 167 -14.15 4.12 14.46
CA ALA A 167 -14.65 5.50 14.34
C ALA A 167 -13.82 6.51 15.14
N ASP A 168 -13.58 6.18 16.41
CA ASP A 168 -12.89 7.06 17.36
C ASP A 168 -11.43 7.34 16.97
N HIS A 169 -10.79 6.48 16.16
CA HIS A 169 -9.42 6.69 15.70
C HIS A 169 -9.30 7.89 14.76
N PHE A 170 -10.39 8.31 14.12
CA PHE A 170 -10.38 9.40 13.14
C PHE A 170 -10.58 10.80 13.76
N ILE A 171 -11.15 10.89 14.97
CA ILE A 171 -11.47 12.16 15.65
C ILE A 171 -10.27 13.13 15.70
N PRO A 172 -9.04 12.70 16.04
CA PRO A 172 -7.89 13.62 16.06
C PRO A 172 -7.56 14.21 14.68
N PHE A 173 -7.91 13.51 13.60
CA PHE A 173 -7.59 13.89 12.23
C PHE A 173 -8.68 14.75 11.57
N SER A 174 -9.94 14.65 12.00
CA SER A 174 -11.05 15.51 11.56
C SER A 174 -10.74 17.00 11.80
N ASN A 175 -10.05 17.29 12.90
CA ASN A 175 -9.67 18.64 13.33
C ASN A 175 -8.21 19.00 12.99
N SER A 176 -7.53 18.22 12.14
CA SER A 176 -6.16 18.50 11.72
C SER A 176 -6.05 19.87 11.05
N GLN A 177 -4.93 20.59 11.24
CA GLN A 177 -4.66 21.84 10.52
C GLN A 177 -4.37 21.58 9.02
N ASP A 178 -3.91 20.39 8.66
CA ASP A 178 -3.67 19.99 7.27
C ASP A 178 -4.99 19.66 6.55
N GLY A 179 -5.33 20.46 5.54
CA GLY A 179 -6.53 20.26 4.73
C GLY A 179 -6.56 18.93 3.96
N ASN A 180 -5.40 18.36 3.63
CA ASN A 180 -5.32 17.05 2.99
C ASN A 180 -5.78 15.95 3.94
N VAL A 181 -5.34 16.01 5.20
CA VAL A 181 -5.74 15.06 6.25
C VAL A 181 -7.25 15.13 6.46
N ARG A 182 -7.81 16.33 6.65
CA ARG A 182 -9.27 16.50 6.79
C ARG A 182 -10.03 15.98 5.57
N GLY A 183 -9.50 16.23 4.37
CA GLY A 183 -10.09 15.74 3.13
C GLY A 183 -10.15 14.21 3.03
N ILE A 184 -9.09 13.52 3.50
CA ILE A 184 -9.07 12.05 3.55
C ILE A 184 -10.13 11.52 4.54
N VAL A 185 -10.16 12.06 5.76
CA VAL A 185 -11.13 11.65 6.79
C VAL A 185 -12.57 11.85 6.30
N SER A 186 -12.85 12.97 5.65
CA SER A 186 -14.17 13.25 5.07
C SER A 186 -14.58 12.21 4.01
N ARG A 187 -13.64 11.76 3.16
CA ARG A 187 -13.91 10.71 2.16
C ARG A 187 -14.09 9.34 2.79
N ILE A 188 -13.35 9.03 3.85
CA ILE A 188 -13.55 7.82 4.66
C ILE A 188 -14.96 7.82 5.24
N ALA A 189 -15.34 8.88 5.96
CA ALA A 189 -16.65 9.02 6.59
C ALA A 189 -17.80 8.86 5.58
N LYS A 190 -17.66 9.49 4.41
CA LYS A 190 -18.63 9.35 3.31
C LYS A 190 -18.75 7.92 2.81
N SER A 191 -17.64 7.18 2.72
CA SER A 191 -17.62 5.81 2.22
C SER A 191 -18.23 4.81 3.21
N THR A 192 -18.13 5.10 4.50
CA THR A 192 -18.58 4.20 5.59
C THR A 192 -19.97 4.54 6.11
N GLY A 193 -20.55 5.68 5.70
CA GLY A 193 -21.81 6.17 6.26
C GLY A 193 -21.70 6.65 7.71
N MET A 194 -20.47 6.84 8.21
CA MET A 194 -20.24 7.44 9.52
C MET A 194 -20.84 8.85 9.54
N SER A 195 -21.66 9.15 10.55
CA SER A 195 -22.24 10.49 10.76
C SER A 195 -21.13 11.54 10.80
N ARG A 196 -21.48 12.80 10.49
CA ARG A 196 -20.57 13.95 10.53
C ARG A 196 -20.03 14.28 11.93
N ASP A 197 -20.38 13.51 12.95
CA ASP A 197 -19.94 13.69 14.34
C ASP A 197 -18.50 13.17 14.59
N LEU A 198 -17.66 13.16 13.54
CA LEU A 198 -16.22 12.93 13.57
C LEU A 198 -15.44 14.22 13.78
#